data_AF-A0A935WCQ6-F1
#
_entry.id   AF-A0A935WCQ6-F1
#
_cell.length_a   1.000
_cell.length_b   1.000
_cell.length_c   1.000
_cell.angle_alpha   90.00
_cell.angle_beta   90.00
_cell.angle_gamma   90.00
#
_symmetry.space_group_name_H-M   'P 1'
#
loop_
_entity.id
_entity.type
_entity.pdbx_description
1 polymer ?
#
loop_
_entity_poly.entity_id
_entity_poly.type
_entity_poly.pdbx_seq_one_letter_code
_entity_poly.pdbx_strand_id
1 'polypeptide(L)'
;MRLVTRLALAGLVLAPLTLAAQRPVTPPAGQPPAQEQAQRMQRLQEMQQQMEHLVQRVQETNRWMEQQRTQEQFRAVGRQMEQAATQLRTMQQQVERLHQDPTVSGDRDRLRDLDRLQDRLHDMQRDMDQAHDALRTMIGKS
;
A
#
# COMPACT_ATOMS: atom_id res chain seq x y z
N MET A 1 -77.01 -41.89 -32.87
CA MET A 1 -75.95 -42.78 -32.37
C MET A 1 -75.93 -42.67 -30.84
N ARG A 2 -76.16 -43.79 -30.15
CA ARG A 2 -76.29 -43.88 -28.69
C ARG A 2 -75.02 -44.46 -28.06
N LEU A 3 -74.63 -43.86 -26.92
CA LEU A 3 -73.93 -44.40 -25.75
C LEU A 3 -72.52 -45.00 -25.88
N VAL A 4 -71.82 -44.91 -24.73
CA VAL A 4 -70.63 -45.65 -24.23
C VAL A 4 -69.39 -44.73 -24.10
N THR A 5 -68.59 -44.63 -23.01
CA THR A 5 -68.54 -45.14 -21.62
C THR A 5 -67.26 -44.52 -20.99
N ARG A 6 -67.18 -44.49 -19.64
CA ARG A 6 -65.99 -44.37 -18.74
C ARG A 6 -65.61 -42.94 -18.35
N LEU A 7 -65.76 -42.45 -17.11
CA LEU A 7 -65.68 -43.01 -15.75
C LEU A 7 -64.27 -43.47 -15.33
N ALA A 8 -63.73 -42.66 -14.40
CA ALA A 8 -62.68 -42.87 -13.40
C ALA A 8 -61.21 -43.09 -13.82
N LEU A 9 -60.32 -42.25 -13.26
CA LEU A 9 -59.18 -42.59 -12.40
C LEU A 9 -58.51 -41.25 -12.00
N ALA A 10 -58.71 -40.77 -10.77
CA ALA A 10 -57.92 -41.09 -9.58
C ALA A 10 -56.48 -40.53 -9.62
N GLY A 11 -56.21 -39.60 -8.71
CA GLY A 11 -54.88 -39.39 -8.12
C GLY A 11 -53.91 -38.50 -8.91
N LEU A 12 -53.67 -37.29 -8.42
CA LEU A 12 -52.52 -37.02 -7.53
C LEU A 12 -52.60 -35.57 -7.07
N VAL A 13 -52.60 -35.37 -5.75
CA VAL A 13 -52.34 -34.06 -5.15
C VAL A 13 -50.85 -33.78 -5.35
N LEU A 14 -50.52 -32.83 -6.22
CA LEU A 14 -49.18 -32.25 -6.32
C LEU A 14 -49.33 -30.77 -5.98
N ALA A 15 -48.94 -30.44 -4.75
CA ALA A 15 -48.82 -29.07 -4.27
C ALA A 15 -47.91 -28.27 -5.21
N PRO A 16 -48.22 -26.99 -5.49
CA PRO A 16 -47.31 -26.14 -6.23
C PRO A 16 -46.08 -25.87 -5.37
N LEU A 17 -44.94 -26.42 -5.81
CA LEU A 17 -43.61 -25.95 -5.45
C LEU A 17 -43.55 -24.45 -5.77
N THR A 18 -43.70 -23.62 -4.76
CA THR A 18 -43.34 -22.20 -4.83
C THR A 18 -41.83 -22.14 -5.06
N LEU A 19 -41.46 -21.93 -6.32
CA LEU A 19 -40.11 -21.63 -6.76
C LEU A 19 -39.74 -20.27 -6.18
N ALA A 20 -39.23 -20.24 -4.96
CA ALA A 20 -38.58 -19.06 -4.40
C ALA A 20 -37.34 -18.79 -5.25
N ALA A 21 -37.44 -17.77 -6.10
CA ALA A 21 -36.32 -17.20 -6.84
C ALA A 21 -35.19 -16.89 -5.85
N GLN A 22 -34.15 -17.72 -5.87
CA GLN A 22 -32.90 -17.47 -5.17
C GLN A 22 -32.26 -16.23 -5.80
N ARG A 23 -32.49 -15.07 -5.20
CA ARG A 23 -31.72 -13.85 -5.49
C ARG A 23 -30.27 -14.17 -5.12
N PRO A 24 -29.30 -14.09 -6.05
CA PRO A 24 -27.90 -14.18 -5.68
C PRO A 24 -27.61 -13.04 -4.71
N VAL A 25 -27.21 -13.40 -3.50
CA VAL A 25 -26.77 -12.46 -2.47
C VAL A 25 -25.47 -11.86 -2.97
N THR A 26 -25.54 -10.66 -3.55
CA THR A 26 -24.36 -9.82 -3.82
C THR A 26 -23.64 -9.59 -2.48
N PRO A 27 -22.39 -10.03 -2.32
CA PRO A 27 -21.63 -9.70 -1.12
C PRO A 27 -21.45 -8.17 -1.03
N PRO A 28 -21.49 -7.59 0.18
CA PRO A 28 -21.37 -6.14 0.36
C PRO A 28 -20.01 -5.67 -0.16
N ALA A 29 -20.04 -4.84 -1.19
CA ALA A 29 -18.88 -4.10 -1.68
C ALA A 29 -18.53 -3.04 -0.64
N GLY A 30 -17.42 -3.19 0.09
CA GLY A 30 -16.98 -2.13 0.99
C GLY A 30 -15.82 -2.41 1.93
N GLN A 31 -15.44 -3.67 2.19
CA GLN A 31 -14.33 -3.97 3.09
C GLN A 31 -13.23 -4.75 2.36
N PRO A 32 -11.98 -4.25 2.32
CA PRO A 32 -10.86 -5.07 1.88
C PRO A 32 -10.76 -6.28 2.82
N PRO A 33 -10.48 -7.49 2.31
CA PRO A 33 -10.34 -8.67 3.15
C PRO A 33 -9.24 -8.43 4.19
N ALA A 34 -9.41 -8.92 5.42
CA ALA A 34 -8.46 -8.69 6.53
C ALA A 34 -6.99 -9.01 6.17
N GLN A 35 -6.77 -9.93 5.22
CA GLN A 35 -5.46 -10.25 4.65
C GLN A 35 -4.79 -9.07 3.92
N GLU A 36 -5.56 -8.24 3.21
CA GLU A 36 -5.04 -7.10 2.45
C GLU A 36 -4.59 -5.96 3.37
N GLN A 37 -5.30 -5.75 4.49
CA GLN A 37 -4.87 -4.83 5.54
C GLN A 37 -3.57 -5.29 6.21
N ALA A 38 -3.43 -6.59 6.50
CA ALA A 38 -2.21 -7.14 7.09
C ALA A 38 -1.00 -6.98 6.16
N GLN A 39 -1.15 -7.27 4.86
CA GLN A 39 -0.07 -7.08 3.89
C GLN A 39 0.33 -5.61 3.70
N ARG A 40 -0.63 -4.68 3.73
CA ARG A 40 -0.32 -3.24 3.72
C ARG A 40 0.51 -2.83 4.94
N MET A 41 0.11 -3.29 6.12
CA MET A 41 0.82 -2.98 7.36
C MET A 41 2.26 -3.52 7.36
N GLN A 42 2.47 -4.72 6.82
CA GLN A 42 3.80 -5.29 6.66
C GLN A 42 4.67 -4.46 5.70
N ARG A 43 4.15 -4.06 4.54
CA ARG A 43 4.87 -3.18 3.60
C ARG A 43 5.23 -1.83 4.21
N LEU A 44 4.34 -1.25 5.02
CA LEU A 44 4.60 -0.02 5.75
C LEU A 44 5.79 -0.17 6.71
N GLN A 45 5.84 -1.26 7.47
CA GLN A 45 6.96 -1.52 8.39
C GLN A 45 8.29 -1.68 7.65
N GLU A 46 8.31 -2.45 6.56
CA GLU A 46 9.51 -2.64 5.75
C GLU A 46 10.03 -1.30 5.19
N MET A 47 9.14 -0.46 4.68
CA MET A 47 9.48 0.87 4.18
C MET A 47 10.07 1.75 5.29
N GLN A 48 9.49 1.73 6.48
CA GLN A 48 9.97 2.50 7.63
C GLN A 48 11.39 2.09 8.03
N GLN A 49 11.67 0.79 8.08
CA GLN A 49 13.02 0.29 8.38
C GLN A 49 14.03 0.76 7.33
N GLN A 50 13.71 0.62 6.04
CA GLN A 50 14.61 1.04 4.97
C GLN A 50 14.89 2.56 5.01
N MET A 51 13.90 3.37 5.34
CA MET A 51 14.07 4.82 5.49
C MET A 51 14.99 5.17 6.66
N GLU A 52 14.85 4.49 7.80
CA GLU A 52 15.74 4.69 8.94
C GLU A 52 17.19 4.34 8.60
N HIS A 53 17.39 3.25 7.85
CA HIS A 53 18.71 2.90 7.32
C HIS A 53 19.27 3.96 6.37
N LEU A 54 18.47 4.54 5.47
CA LEU A 54 18.91 5.63 4.59
C LEU A 54 19.37 6.84 5.40
N VAL A 55 18.54 7.31 6.35
CA VAL A 55 18.87 8.49 7.18
C VAL A 55 20.18 8.27 7.95
N GLN A 56 20.35 7.10 8.57
CA GLN A 56 21.58 6.76 9.30
C GLN A 56 22.81 6.77 8.38
N ARG A 57 22.73 6.12 7.21
CA ARG A 57 23.84 6.07 6.24
C ARG A 57 24.27 7.45 5.75
N VAL A 58 23.30 8.32 5.47
CA VAL A 58 23.57 9.70 5.03
C VAL A 58 24.27 10.49 6.14
N GLN A 59 23.78 10.41 7.38
CA GLN A 59 24.41 11.09 8.54
C GLN A 59 25.83 10.59 8.82
N GLU A 60 26.06 9.28 8.74
CA GLU A 60 27.40 8.70 8.86
C GLU A 60 28.34 9.22 7.78
N THR A 61 27.85 9.33 6.55
CA THR A 61 28.65 9.80 5.42
C THR A 61 28.98 11.29 5.55
N ASN A 62 28.05 12.11 6.03
CA ASN A 62 28.31 13.52 6.33
C ASN A 62 29.38 13.67 7.42
N ARG A 63 29.27 12.93 8.52
CA ARG A 63 30.29 12.92 9.59
C ARG A 63 31.66 12.50 9.06
N TRP A 64 31.71 11.49 8.20
CA TRP A 64 32.96 11.06 7.58
C TRP A 64 33.57 12.13 6.65
N MET A 65 32.75 12.80 5.83
CA MET A 65 33.20 13.91 4.98
C MET A 65 33.70 15.14 5.77
N GLU A 66 33.12 15.39 6.94
CA GLU A 66 33.58 16.43 7.85
C GLU A 66 34.99 16.09 8.38
N GLN A 67 35.23 14.83 8.74
CA GLN A 67 36.52 14.36 9.23
C GLN A 67 37.60 14.35 8.14
N GLN A 68 37.28 13.92 6.92
CA GLN A 68 38.24 13.74 5.83
C GLN A 68 38.64 15.02 5.08
N ARG A 69 38.26 16.21 5.57
CA ARG A 69 38.47 17.49 4.85
C ARG A 69 38.05 17.45 3.38
N THR A 70 36.98 16.71 3.08
CA THR A 70 36.46 16.56 1.72
C THR A 70 36.12 17.94 1.13
N GLN A 71 36.25 18.07 -0.19
CA GLN A 71 35.92 19.30 -0.91
C GLN A 71 34.52 19.82 -0.54
N GLU A 72 34.40 21.14 -0.43
CA GLU A 72 33.16 21.79 0.03
C GLU A 72 31.95 21.42 -0.83
N GLN A 73 32.14 21.15 -2.13
CA GLN A 73 31.07 20.73 -3.03
C GLN A 73 30.41 19.41 -2.57
N PHE A 74 31.20 18.43 -2.13
CA PHE A 74 30.67 17.13 -1.72
C PHE A 74 29.98 17.22 -0.36
N ARG A 75 30.48 18.10 0.52
CA ARG A 75 29.81 18.42 1.79
C ARG A 75 28.47 19.10 1.58
N ALA A 76 28.38 20.00 0.59
CA ALA A 76 27.12 20.65 0.25
C ALA A 76 26.08 19.62 -0.24
N VAL A 77 26.49 18.72 -1.14
CA VAL A 77 25.62 17.62 -1.61
C VAL A 77 25.21 16.72 -0.45
N GLY A 78 26.15 16.32 0.41
CA GLY A 78 25.86 15.49 1.59
C GLY A 78 24.81 16.10 2.53
N ARG A 79 24.91 17.41 2.81
CA ARG A 79 23.89 18.11 3.62
C ARG A 79 22.52 18.16 2.93
N GLN A 80 22.48 18.39 1.63
CA GLN A 80 21.22 18.37 0.86
C GLN A 80 20.58 16.98 0.92
N MET A 81 21.38 15.92 0.82
CA MET A 81 20.90 14.55 0.92
C MET A 81 20.33 14.23 2.31
N GLU A 82 20.95 14.75 3.37
CA GLU A 82 20.45 14.59 4.75
C GLU A 82 19.11 15.27 4.95
N GLN A 83 18.98 16.50 4.42
CA GLN A 83 17.71 17.24 4.44
C GLN A 83 16.62 16.49 3.66
N ALA A 84 16.94 15.98 2.47
CA ALA A 84 16.01 15.22 1.65
C ALA A 84 15.56 13.93 2.34
N ALA A 85 16.49 13.15 2.92
CA ALA A 85 16.16 11.92 3.65
C ALA A 85 15.26 12.21 4.87
N THR A 86 15.54 13.28 5.62
CA THR A 86 14.71 13.72 6.75
C THR A 86 13.30 14.13 6.30
N GLN A 87 13.20 14.84 5.19
CA GLN A 87 11.92 15.25 4.63
C GLN A 87 11.10 14.04 4.15
N LEU A 88 11.72 13.09 3.45
CA LEU A 88 11.06 11.86 3.01
C LEU A 88 10.54 11.03 4.19
N ARG A 89 11.35 10.86 5.25
CA ARG A 89 10.90 10.21 6.49
C ARG A 89 9.67 10.89 7.07
N THR A 90 9.64 12.22 7.06
CA THR A 90 8.50 13.01 7.55
C THR A 90 7.24 12.76 6.72
N MET A 91 7.36 12.73 5.39
CA MET A 91 6.23 12.44 4.50
C MET A 91 5.70 11.02 4.69
N GLN A 92 6.59 10.03 4.82
CA GLN A 92 6.18 8.63 5.06
C GLN A 92 5.39 8.49 6.38
N GLN A 93 5.85 9.12 7.45
CA GLN A 93 5.14 9.14 8.73
C GLN A 93 3.76 9.82 8.63
N GLN A 94 3.63 10.87 7.81
CA GLN A 94 2.34 11.53 7.60
C GLN A 94 1.38 10.63 6.83
N VAL A 95 1.83 9.99 5.75
CA VAL A 95 1.04 9.03 4.97
C VAL A 95 0.58 7.86 5.84
N GLU A 96 1.45 7.33 6.70
CA GLU A 96 1.12 6.26 7.63
C GLU A 96 0.03 6.68 8.62
N ARG A 97 0.11 7.89 9.19
CA ARG A 97 -0.95 8.42 10.07
C ARG A 97 -2.28 8.58 9.33
N LEU A 98 -2.26 9.02 8.08
CA LEU A 98 -3.45 9.16 7.25
C LEU A 98 -4.06 7.79 6.91
N HIS A 99 -3.24 6.75 6.73
CA HIS A 99 -3.74 5.38 6.55
C HIS A 99 -4.43 4.82 7.79
N GLN A 100 -3.98 5.21 8.99
CA GLN A 100 -4.58 4.80 10.26
C GLN A 100 -5.83 5.63 10.62
N ASP A 101 -6.11 6.71 9.88
CA ASP A 101 -7.26 7.55 10.11
C ASP A 101 -8.56 6.83 9.65
N PRO A 102 -9.52 6.59 10.55
CA PRO A 102 -10.78 5.94 10.20
C PRO A 102 -11.63 6.76 9.21
N THR A 103 -11.47 8.08 9.16
CA THR A 103 -12.18 8.95 8.21
C THR A 103 -11.69 8.78 6.78
N VAL A 104 -10.41 8.40 6.61
CA VAL A 104 -9.81 8.12 5.31
C VAL A 104 -10.02 6.67 4.91
N SER A 105 -9.99 5.75 5.88
CA SER A 105 -10.21 4.31 5.66
C SER A 105 -11.61 3.97 5.11
N GLY A 106 -12.60 4.84 5.33
CA GLY A 106 -13.95 4.70 4.76
C GLY A 106 -14.08 5.16 3.30
N ASP A 107 -13.08 5.88 2.78
CA ASP A 107 -13.07 6.42 1.42
C ASP A 107 -12.07 5.66 0.55
N ARG A 108 -12.60 4.86 -0.37
CA ARG A 108 -11.81 3.95 -1.21
C ARG A 108 -10.92 4.70 -2.20
N ASP A 109 -11.33 5.87 -2.66
CA ASP A 109 -10.56 6.67 -3.60
C ASP A 109 -9.38 7.33 -2.89
N ARG A 110 -9.61 7.88 -1.68
CA ARG A 110 -8.53 8.43 -0.85
C ARG A 110 -7.49 7.38 -0.48
N LEU A 111 -7.92 6.17 -0.09
CA LEU A 111 -7.00 5.06 0.19
C LEU A 111 -6.10 4.74 -1.01
N ARG A 112 -6.66 4.79 -2.23
CA ARG A 112 -5.90 4.53 -3.45
C ARG A 112 -4.87 5.62 -3.74
N ASP A 113 -5.21 6.88 -3.46
CA ASP A 113 -4.29 7.99 -3.62
C ASP A 113 -3.17 7.98 -2.58
N LEU A 114 -3.47 7.55 -1.35
CA LEU A 114 -2.44 7.30 -0.33
C LEU A 114 -1.52 6.15 -0.72
N ASP A 115 -2.07 5.03 -1.22
CA ASP A 115 -1.27 3.89 -1.72
C ASP A 115 -0.28 4.37 -2.82
N ARG A 116 -0.75 5.21 -3.77
CA ARG A 116 0.12 5.80 -4.82
C ARG A 116 1.17 6.75 -4.29
N LEU A 117 0.81 7.59 -3.33
CA LEU A 117 1.75 8.51 -2.69
C LEU A 117 2.84 7.73 -1.95
N GLN A 118 2.46 6.65 -1.27
CA GLN A 118 3.39 5.74 -0.62
C GLN A 118 4.37 5.13 -1.63
N ASP A 119 3.88 4.59 -2.75
CA ASP A 119 4.73 4.02 -3.81
C ASP A 119 5.73 5.07 -4.32
N ARG A 120 5.27 6.31 -4.54
CA ARG A 120 6.13 7.41 -4.99
C ARG A 120 7.22 7.77 -3.96
N LEU A 121 6.88 7.78 -2.68
CA LEU A 121 7.86 8.03 -1.60
C LEU A 121 8.89 6.91 -1.51
N HIS A 122 8.48 5.68 -1.76
CA HIS A 122 9.39 4.53 -1.82
C HIS A 122 10.37 4.63 -3.00
N ASP A 123 9.89 4.99 -4.19
CA ASP A 123 10.75 5.25 -5.34
C ASP A 123 11.79 6.35 -5.05
N MET A 124 11.35 7.48 -4.47
CA MET A 124 12.26 8.57 -4.10
C MET A 124 13.31 8.15 -3.07
N GLN A 125 12.94 7.28 -2.12
CA GLN A 125 13.88 6.72 -1.15
C GLN A 125 14.94 5.87 -1.85
N ARG A 126 14.54 5.05 -2.83
CA ARG A 126 15.47 4.23 -3.61
C ARG A 126 16.41 5.08 -4.46
N ASP A 127 15.91 6.13 -5.10
CA ASP A 127 16.71 7.08 -5.85
C ASP A 127 17.74 7.78 -4.93
N MET A 128 17.32 8.14 -3.71
CA MET A 128 18.18 8.72 -2.69
C MET A 128 19.29 7.77 -2.23
N ASP A 129 18.99 6.49 -2.05
CA ASP A 129 19.99 5.46 -1.76
C ASP A 129 21.02 5.34 -2.89
N GLN A 130 20.56 5.33 -4.15
CA GLN A 130 21.46 5.27 -5.30
C GLN A 130 22.36 6.50 -5.41
N ALA A 131 21.79 7.69 -5.20
CA ALA A 131 22.56 8.93 -5.16
C ALA A 131 23.59 8.92 -4.04
N HIS A 132 23.26 8.32 -2.89
CA HIS A 132 24.15 8.19 -1.74
C HIS A 132 25.34 7.30 -2.06
N ASP A 133 25.07 6.12 -2.63
CA ASP A 133 26.11 5.17 -3.03
C ASP A 133 27.03 5.77 -4.10
N ALA A 134 26.48 6.54 -5.05
CA ALA A 134 27.25 7.26 -6.05
C ALA A 134 28.15 8.32 -5.41
N LEU A 135 27.62 9.13 -4.49
CA LEU A 135 28.39 10.13 -3.75
C LEU A 135 29.53 9.48 -2.97
N ARG A 136 29.25 8.42 -2.22
CA ARG A 136 30.25 7.67 -1.45
C ARG A 136 31.36 7.12 -2.35
N THR A 137 30.99 6.59 -3.52
CA THR A 137 31.95 6.08 -4.51
C THR A 137 32.84 7.18 -5.07
N MET A 138 32.29 8.37 -5.34
CA MET A 138 33.07 9.50 -5.84
C MET A 138 34.08 10.00 -4.80
N ILE A 139 33.66 10.10 -3.54
CA ILE A 139 34.55 10.59 -2.48
C ILE A 139 35.59 9.53 -2.11
N GLY A 140 35.23 8.25 -2.05
CA GLY A 140 36.17 7.17 -1.71
C GLY A 140 37.20 6.85 -2.81
N LYS A 141 37.01 7.39 -4.01
CA LYS A 141 37.97 7.31 -5.13
C LYS A 141 38.86 8.56 -5.25
N SER A 142 38.63 9.58 -4.43
CA SER A 142 39.38 10.85 -4.40
C SER A 142 40.46 10.81 -3.33
#